data_AF-A0A919YH20-F1
#
_entry.id   AF-A0A919YH20-F1
#
_cell.length_a   1.000
_cell.length_b   1.000
_cell.length_c   1.000
_cell.angle_alpha   90.00
_cell.angle_beta   90.00
_cell.angle_gamma   90.00
#
_symmetry.space_group_name_H-M   'P 1'
#
loop_
_entity.id
_entity.type
_entity.pdbx_description
1 polymer ?
#
loop_
_entity_poly.entity_id
_entity_poly.type
_entity_poly.pdbx_seq_one_letter_code
_entity_poly.pdbx_strand_id
1 'polypeptide(L)'
;MDRDRGLVLEIVQKFQFDKRLKKYANEHFFHNNSIFGGIKSKEDIEKYENHVLSRIDQYKKLYPLVSEDIIDLEQAMGKFEIAVKKAIQLYDSEAFRYSSEELQSLIDKVFAYHDEVQSIALRKMMQD
;
A
#
# COMPACT_ATOMS: atom_id res chain seq x y z
N MET A 1 -1.49 28.33 -8.11
CA MET A 1 -1.94 26.93 -8.20
C MET A 1 -0.93 26.01 -8.91
N ASP A 2 0.12 26.51 -9.58
CA ASP A 2 1.06 25.66 -10.33
C ASP A 2 2.15 24.95 -9.50
N ARG A 3 2.46 25.44 -8.29
CA ARG A 3 3.55 24.89 -7.47
C ARG A 3 3.28 23.46 -7.00
N ASP A 4 2.05 23.19 -6.55
CA ASP A 4 1.68 21.87 -6.04
C ASP A 4 1.71 20.81 -7.14
N ARG A 5 1.26 21.16 -8.36
CA ARG A 5 1.32 20.27 -9.53
C ARG A 5 2.76 19.90 -9.89
N GLY A 6 3.69 20.84 -9.79
CA GLY A 6 5.12 20.58 -9.98
C GLY A 6 5.67 19.58 -8.97
N LEU A 7 5.31 19.73 -7.69
CA LEU A 7 5.72 18.80 -6.62
C LEU A 7 5.12 17.40 -6.80
N VAL A 8 3.85 17.29 -7.19
CA VAL A 8 3.24 16.00 -7.54
C VAL A 8 4.03 15.29 -8.63
N LEU A 9 4.42 16.02 -9.68
CA LEU A 9 5.23 15.44 -10.76
C LEU A 9 6.60 14.95 -10.28
N GLU A 10 7.27 15.69 -9.41
CA GLU A 10 8.54 15.28 -8.81
C GLU A 10 8.38 13.99 -7.99
N ILE A 11 7.32 13.89 -7.17
CA ILE A 11 6.99 12.69 -6.40
C ILE A 11 6.73 11.50 -7.33
N VAL A 12 5.90 11.70 -8.38
CA VAL A 12 5.60 10.66 -9.36
C VAL A 12 6.87 10.18 -10.05
N GLN A 13 7.74 11.08 -10.52
CA GLN A 13 8.99 10.73 -11.18
C GLN A 13 9.92 9.94 -10.26
N LYS A 14 9.98 10.31 -8.97
CA LYS A 14 10.78 9.63 -7.96
C LYS A 14 10.29 8.20 -7.67
N PHE A 15 8.98 7.99 -7.62
CA PHE A 15 8.40 6.76 -7.08
C PHE A 15 7.71 5.84 -8.11
N GLN A 16 7.47 6.29 -9.35
CA GLN A 16 6.80 5.48 -10.39
C GLN A 16 7.49 4.12 -10.61
N PHE A 17 8.83 4.08 -10.61
CA PHE A 17 9.62 2.88 -10.82
C PHE A 17 10.24 2.31 -9.52
N ASP A 18 9.93 2.89 -8.36
CA ASP A 18 10.42 2.38 -7.10
C ASP A 18 9.84 0.98 -6.84
N LYS A 19 10.74 -0.01 -6.71
CA LYS A 19 10.41 -1.41 -6.48
C LYS A 19 9.95 -1.67 -5.04
N ARG A 20 10.34 -0.81 -4.10
CA ARG A 20 9.94 -0.93 -2.69
C ARG A 20 8.43 -0.84 -2.54
N LEU A 21 7.77 -0.02 -3.36
CA LEU A 21 6.31 0.10 -3.45
C LEU A 21 5.58 -1.12 -4.07
N LYS A 22 6.26 -2.24 -4.29
CA LYS A 22 5.70 -3.47 -4.86
C LYS A 22 6.18 -4.73 -4.14
N LYS A 23 6.59 -4.61 -2.88
CA LYS A 23 7.19 -5.72 -2.11
C LYS A 23 6.23 -6.91 -2.07
N TYR A 24 5.05 -6.74 -1.49
CA TYR A 24 4.07 -7.81 -1.33
C TYR A 24 3.15 -7.96 -2.55
N ALA A 25 2.97 -6.90 -3.34
CA ALA A 25 2.22 -6.96 -4.59
C ALA A 25 2.88 -7.91 -5.61
N ASN A 26 4.21 -7.86 -5.74
CA ASN A 26 4.92 -8.78 -6.63
C ASN A 26 4.91 -10.21 -6.10
N GLU A 27 4.87 -10.40 -4.79
CA GLU A 27 4.87 -11.72 -4.18
C GLU A 27 3.52 -12.42 -4.34
N HIS A 28 2.42 -11.71 -4.06
CA HIS A 28 1.08 -12.30 -3.97
C HIS A 28 0.21 -12.09 -5.21
N PHE A 29 0.52 -11.10 -6.06
CA PHE A 29 -0.36 -10.68 -7.16
C PHE A 29 0.37 -10.50 -8.49
N PHE A 30 1.50 -11.17 -8.68
CA PHE A 30 2.19 -11.15 -9.97
C PHE A 30 1.25 -11.57 -11.11
N HIS A 31 1.16 -10.74 -12.17
CA HIS A 31 0.22 -10.86 -13.29
C HIS A 31 -1.28 -10.70 -12.99
N ASN A 32 -1.69 -10.41 -11.75
CA ASN A 32 -3.09 -10.16 -11.43
C ASN A 32 -3.47 -8.68 -11.60
N ASN A 33 -3.99 -8.35 -12.78
CA ASN A 33 -4.43 -6.98 -13.09
C ASN A 33 -5.85 -6.65 -12.59
N SER A 34 -6.57 -7.59 -12.00
CA SER A 34 -7.98 -7.37 -11.60
C SER A 34 -8.12 -6.32 -10.50
N ILE A 35 -7.23 -6.36 -9.50
CA ILE A 35 -7.20 -5.39 -8.40
C ILE A 35 -6.94 -4.00 -8.95
N PHE A 36 -5.87 -3.85 -9.76
CA PHE A 36 -5.54 -2.60 -10.40
C PHE A 36 -6.72 -2.10 -11.24
N GLY A 37 -7.36 -2.96 -12.04
CA GLY A 37 -8.53 -2.60 -12.86
C GLY A 37 -9.73 -2.11 -12.04
N GLY A 38 -9.95 -2.67 -10.84
CA GLY A 38 -11.09 -2.40 -9.97
C GLY A 38 -11.04 -1.07 -9.21
N ILE A 39 -9.86 -0.52 -8.93
CA ILE A 39 -9.70 0.76 -8.22
C ILE A 39 -10.12 1.92 -9.13
N LYS A 40 -11.16 2.69 -8.80
CA LYS A 40 -11.66 3.78 -9.65
C LYS A 40 -11.54 5.16 -9.05
N SER A 41 -11.33 5.27 -7.74
CA SER A 41 -11.27 6.56 -7.06
C SER A 41 -10.36 6.55 -5.84
N LYS A 42 -10.20 7.72 -5.20
CA LYS A 42 -9.49 7.86 -3.92
C LYS A 42 -10.12 7.01 -2.81
N GLU A 43 -11.45 6.94 -2.76
CA GLU A 43 -12.17 6.16 -1.75
C GLU A 43 -11.87 4.66 -1.86
N ASP A 44 -11.60 4.15 -3.07
CA ASP A 44 -11.17 2.77 -3.22
C ASP A 44 -9.77 2.53 -2.64
N ILE A 45 -8.86 3.50 -2.79
CA ILE A 45 -7.53 3.45 -2.17
C ILE A 45 -7.66 3.44 -0.64
N GLU A 46 -8.52 4.29 -0.08
CA GLU A 46 -8.79 4.35 1.36
C GLU A 46 -9.36 3.03 1.90
N LYS A 47 -10.20 2.32 1.14
CA LYS A 47 -10.70 0.99 1.54
C LYS A 47 -9.54 0.00 1.70
N TYR A 48 -8.58 0.00 0.77
CA TYR A 48 -7.40 -0.87 0.89
C TYR A 48 -6.49 -0.45 2.03
N GLU A 49 -6.33 0.86 2.27
CA GLU A 49 -5.59 1.38 3.43
C GLU A 49 -6.22 0.89 4.74
N ASN A 50 -7.52 1.10 4.91
CA ASN A 50 -8.28 0.69 6.09
C ASN A 50 -8.24 -0.82 6.30
N HIS A 51 -8.25 -1.60 5.22
CA HIS A 51 -8.13 -3.05 5.30
C HIS A 51 -6.77 -3.46 5.87
N VAL A 52 -5.66 -2.89 5.37
CA VAL A 52 -4.31 -3.14 5.91
C VAL A 52 -4.23 -2.74 7.38
N LEU A 53 -4.68 -1.53 7.72
CA LEU A 53 -4.62 -1.03 9.09
C LEU A 53 -5.39 -1.93 10.06
N SER A 54 -6.59 -2.37 9.66
CA SER A 54 -7.41 -3.30 10.44
C SER A 54 -6.70 -4.64 10.67
N ARG A 55 -6.02 -5.19 9.65
CA ARG A 55 -5.23 -6.41 9.79
C ARG A 55 -4.04 -6.23 10.70
N ILE A 56 -3.30 -5.13 10.57
CA ILE A 56 -2.18 -4.79 11.47
C ILE A 56 -2.69 -4.75 12.92
N ASP A 57 -3.76 -4.01 13.19
CA ASP A 57 -4.30 -3.86 14.54
C ASP A 57 -4.84 -5.16 15.13
N GLN A 58 -5.48 -5.99 14.30
CA GLN A 58 -5.96 -7.31 14.68
C GLN A 58 -4.77 -8.22 15.03
N TYR A 59 -3.81 -8.35 14.13
CA TYR A 59 -2.72 -9.30 14.29
C TYR A 59 -1.71 -8.85 15.33
N LYS A 60 -1.52 -7.55 15.59
CA LYS A 60 -0.78 -7.07 16.76
C LYS A 60 -1.31 -7.62 18.08
N LYS A 61 -2.60 -7.91 18.20
CA LYS A 61 -3.23 -8.38 19.45
C LYS A 61 -3.46 -9.89 19.49
N LEU A 62 -3.45 -10.54 18.32
CA LEU A 62 -3.71 -11.97 18.19
C LEU A 62 -2.55 -12.81 18.71
N TYR A 63 -2.87 -13.84 19.50
CA TYR A 63 -1.93 -14.86 19.97
C TYR A 63 -2.66 -16.21 20.16
N PRO A 64 -2.09 -17.34 19.69
CA PRO A 64 -0.90 -17.43 18.85
C PRO A 64 -1.18 -16.92 17.43
N LEU A 65 -0.12 -16.56 16.71
CA LEU A 65 -0.19 -16.30 15.27
C LEU A 65 0.02 -17.63 14.52
N VAL A 66 -0.70 -17.79 13.42
CA VAL A 66 -0.45 -18.86 12.43
C VAL A 66 0.08 -18.29 11.12
N SER A 67 0.65 -19.13 10.27
CA SER A 67 1.25 -18.69 9.00
C SER A 67 0.22 -18.04 8.07
N GLU A 68 -1.02 -18.51 8.11
CA GLU A 68 -2.13 -17.95 7.34
C GLU A 68 -2.46 -16.51 7.74
N ASP A 69 -2.24 -16.12 9.00
CA ASP A 69 -2.43 -14.73 9.45
C ASP A 69 -1.40 -13.79 8.80
N ILE A 70 -0.15 -14.26 8.68
CA ILE A 70 0.91 -13.49 8.02
C ILE A 70 0.62 -13.35 6.53
N ILE A 71 0.19 -14.45 5.87
CA ILE A 71 -0.16 -14.43 4.45
C ILE A 71 -1.35 -13.47 4.19
N ASP A 72 -2.41 -13.51 5.02
CA ASP A 72 -3.54 -12.58 4.88
C ASP A 72 -3.10 -11.11 5.02
N LEU A 73 -2.22 -10.83 5.99
CA LEU A 73 -1.67 -9.49 6.20
C LEU A 73 -0.81 -9.01 5.02
N GLU A 74 0.09 -9.84 4.51
CA GLU A 74 0.91 -9.53 3.34
C GLU A 74 0.05 -9.31 2.09
N GLN A 75 -1.00 -10.11 1.90
CA GLN A 75 -1.96 -9.92 0.81
C GLN A 75 -2.73 -8.61 0.95
N ALA A 76 -3.15 -8.23 2.15
CA ALA A 76 -3.76 -6.93 2.39
C ALA A 76 -2.77 -5.81 1.99
N MET A 77 -1.52 -5.93 2.41
CA MET A 77 -0.47 -4.96 2.09
C MET A 77 -0.22 -4.87 0.57
N GLY A 78 -0.13 -6.00 -0.12
CA GLY A 78 0.03 -6.05 -1.57
C GLY A 78 -1.12 -5.37 -2.33
N LYS A 79 -2.36 -5.46 -1.84
CA LYS A 79 -3.50 -4.73 -2.43
C LYS A 79 -3.36 -3.22 -2.25
N PHE A 80 -2.93 -2.76 -1.08
CA PHE A 80 -2.70 -1.34 -0.83
C PHE A 80 -1.53 -0.78 -1.66
N GLU A 81 -0.44 -1.53 -1.82
CA GLU A 81 0.65 -1.18 -2.73
C GLU A 81 0.16 -0.97 -4.18
N ILE A 82 -0.68 -1.87 -4.69
CA ILE A 82 -1.29 -1.75 -6.02
C ILE A 82 -2.14 -0.48 -6.11
N ALA A 83 -2.90 -0.18 -5.06
CA ALA A 83 -3.75 1.01 -4.97
C ALA A 83 -2.93 2.31 -5.03
N VAL A 84 -1.84 2.41 -4.26
CA VAL A 84 -0.93 3.57 -4.29
C VAL A 84 -0.20 3.67 -5.63
N LYS A 85 0.23 2.56 -6.22
CA LYS A 85 0.81 2.58 -7.58
C LYS A 85 -0.16 3.11 -8.61
N LYS A 86 -1.46 2.81 -8.47
CA LYS A 86 -2.48 3.37 -9.36
C LYS A 86 -2.64 4.87 -9.18
N ALA A 87 -2.63 5.36 -7.94
CA ALA A 87 -2.65 6.79 -7.65
C ALA A 87 -1.48 7.52 -8.33
N ILE A 88 -0.27 6.96 -8.23
CA ILE A 88 0.93 7.50 -8.88
C ILE A 88 0.79 7.49 -10.41
N GLN A 89 0.27 6.39 -10.99
CA GLN A 89 0.14 6.26 -12.44
C GLN A 89 -0.95 7.18 -13.03
N LEU A 90 -2.01 7.45 -12.28
CA LEU A 90 -3.15 8.24 -12.72
C LEU A 90 -3.20 9.63 -12.06
N TYR A 91 -2.07 10.16 -11.60
CA TYR A 91 -1.99 11.41 -10.83
C TYR A 91 -2.63 12.64 -11.51
N ASP A 92 -2.70 12.65 -12.84
CA ASP A 92 -3.32 13.75 -13.64
C ASP A 92 -4.80 13.47 -13.97
N SER A 93 -5.36 12.36 -13.48
CA SER A 93 -6.79 12.04 -13.59
C SER A 93 -7.57 12.68 -12.46
N GLU A 94 -8.74 13.25 -12.77
CA GLU A 94 -9.61 13.89 -11.77
C GLU A 94 -9.97 12.95 -10.60
N ALA A 95 -10.18 11.66 -10.87
CA ALA A 95 -10.52 10.65 -9.86
C ALA A 95 -9.36 10.32 -8.88
N PHE A 96 -8.13 10.70 -9.24
CA PHE A 96 -6.90 10.43 -8.48
C PHE A 96 -6.09 11.71 -8.25
N ARG A 97 -6.76 12.87 -8.25
CA ARG A 97 -6.11 14.16 -8.12
C ARG A 97 -5.70 14.43 -6.67
N TYR A 98 -4.55 13.92 -6.28
CA TYR A 98 -3.95 14.15 -4.96
C TYR A 98 -3.14 15.44 -4.94
N SER A 99 -3.11 16.11 -3.78
CA SER A 99 -2.07 17.12 -3.53
C SER A 99 -0.71 16.45 -3.36
N SER A 100 0.37 17.23 -3.43
CA SER A 100 1.72 16.70 -3.19
C SER A 100 1.86 16.09 -1.79
N GLU A 101 1.27 16.72 -0.77
CA GLU A 101 1.26 16.23 0.61
C GLU A 101 0.47 14.93 0.75
N GLU A 102 -0.72 14.84 0.15
CA GLU A 102 -1.54 13.63 0.20
C GLU A 102 -0.84 12.44 -0.48
N LEU A 103 -0.24 12.67 -1.65
CA LEU A 103 0.46 11.62 -2.39
C LEU A 103 1.71 11.14 -1.66
N GLN A 104 2.50 12.07 -1.10
CA GLN A 104 3.67 11.73 -0.30
C GLN A 104 3.26 10.94 0.96
N SER A 105 2.18 11.37 1.64
CA SER A 105 1.64 10.66 2.80
C SER A 105 1.21 9.23 2.47
N LEU A 106 0.55 8.98 1.34
CA LEU A 106 0.22 7.62 0.89
C LEU A 106 1.46 6.75 0.71
N ILE A 107 2.52 7.30 0.13
CA ILE A 107 3.79 6.60 -0.09
C ILE A 107 4.49 6.30 1.23
N ASP A 108 4.53 7.28 2.14
CA ASP A 108 5.15 7.12 3.46
C ASP A 108 4.42 6.07 4.30
N LYS A 109 3.08 6.04 4.24
CA LYS A 109 2.26 5.01 4.87
C LYS A 109 2.59 3.61 4.34
N VAL A 110 2.84 3.45 3.03
CA VAL A 110 3.24 2.15 2.48
C VAL A 110 4.51 1.63 3.16
N PHE A 111 5.52 2.48 3.32
CA PHE A 111 6.77 2.09 3.97
C PHE A 111 6.58 1.85 5.47
N ALA A 112 5.83 2.69 6.17
CA ALA A 112 5.53 2.49 7.58
C ALA A 112 4.79 1.16 7.81
N TYR A 113 3.82 0.81 6.96
CA TYR A 113 3.11 -0.46 7.06
C TYR A 113 3.99 -1.65 6.70
N HIS A 114 5.01 -1.51 5.84
CA HIS A 114 5.99 -2.58 5.62
C HIS A 114 6.74 -2.96 6.90
N ASP A 115 7.16 -1.97 7.67
CA ASP A 115 7.86 -2.19 8.94
C ASP A 115 6.95 -2.90 9.96
N GLU A 116 5.67 -2.52 10.00
CA GLU A 116 4.67 -3.15 10.85
C GLU A 116 4.41 -4.61 10.48
N VAL A 117 4.25 -4.91 9.18
CA VAL A 117 4.11 -6.30 8.70
C VAL A 117 5.34 -7.12 9.08
N GLN A 118 6.55 -6.57 8.90
CA GLN A 118 7.79 -7.26 9.23
C GLN A 118 7.91 -7.52 10.74
N SER A 119 7.50 -6.58 11.59
CA SER A 119 7.45 -6.74 13.04
C SER A 119 6.54 -7.89 13.47
N ILE A 120 5.34 -7.97 12.88
CA ILE A 120 4.37 -9.04 13.16
C ILE A 120 4.90 -10.40 12.68
N ALA A 121 5.51 -10.46 11.49
CA ALA A 121 6.12 -11.68 10.94
C ALA A 121 7.26 -12.18 11.82
N LEU A 122 8.15 -11.30 12.29
CA LEU A 122 9.22 -11.65 13.22
C LEU A 122 8.67 -12.25 14.51
N ARG A 123 7.59 -11.67 15.05
CA ARG A 123 6.94 -12.19 16.26
C ARG A 123 6.38 -13.60 16.04
N LYS A 124 5.82 -13.89 14.87
CA LYS A 124 5.39 -15.25 14.51
C LYS A 124 6.58 -16.22 14.50
N MET A 125 7.70 -15.83 13.88
CA MET A 125 8.91 -16.67 13.85
C MET A 125 9.47 -16.98 15.24
N MET A 126 9.24 -16.12 16.24
CA MET A 126 9.66 -16.37 17.64
C MET A 126 8.68 -17.29 18.41
N GLN A 127 7.48 -17.54 17.88
CA GLN A 127 6.51 -18.48 18.45
C GLN A 127 6.67 -19.90 17.91
N ASP A 128 7.30 -20.05 16.76
CA ASP A 128 7.68 -21.33 16.17
C ASP A 128 8.94 -21.91 16.83
#